data_AF-A0A7X7RDK2-F1
#
_entry.id   AF-A0A7X7RDK2-F1
#
_cell.length_a   1.000
_cell.length_b   1.000
_cell.length_c   1.000
_cell.angle_alpha   90.00
_cell.angle_beta   90.00
_cell.angle_gamma   90.00
#
_symmetry.space_group_name_H-M   'P 1'
#
loop_
_entity.id
_entity.type
_entity.pdbx_description
1 polymer ?
#
loop_
_entity_poly.entity_id
_entity_poly.type
_entity_poly.pdbx_seq_one_letter_code
_entity_poly.pdbx_strand_id
1 'polypeptide(L)'
;WCRPYQCGKKQDWAGCWLCPDFPCDDGMLAKLRVRAFARMLDEFGEEQMNEWLARNERAGIIYHYPGKLVGDYDKAADEEEIRRLVMQGRKEA
;
A
#
# COMPACT_ATOMS: atom_id res chain seq x y z
N TRP A 1 -8.35 -9.18 16.68
CA TRP A 1 -7.77 -7.95 17.26
C TRP A 1 -6.54 -7.60 16.42
N CYS A 2 -6.47 -6.39 15.85
CA CYS A 2 -5.43 -6.00 14.87
C CYS A 2 -4.22 -5.37 15.58
N ARG A 3 -3.11 -6.12 15.69
CA ARG A 3 -1.90 -5.67 16.41
C ARG A 3 -1.28 -4.39 15.83
N PRO A 4 -1.07 -4.26 14.49
CA PRO A 4 -0.50 -3.03 13.92
C PRO A 4 -1.34 -1.78 14.26
N TYR A 5 -2.67 -1.92 14.27
CA TYR A 5 -3.57 -0.82 14.62
C TYR A 5 -3.38 -0.35 16.07
N GLN A 6 -3.32 -1.26 17.06
CA GLN A 6 -3.07 -0.81 18.43
C GLN A 6 -1.67 -0.28 18.65
N CYS A 7 -0.68 -0.85 17.97
CA CYS A 7 0.68 -0.35 18.04
C CYS A 7 0.73 1.12 17.61
N GLY A 8 0.21 1.43 16.41
CA GLY A 8 0.13 2.80 15.91
C GLY A 8 -0.67 3.72 16.84
N LYS A 9 -1.84 3.27 17.32
CA LYS A 9 -2.66 4.06 18.26
C LYS A 9 -1.96 4.37 19.59
N LYS A 10 -1.16 3.45 20.12
CA LYS A 10 -0.39 3.68 21.36
C LYS A 10 0.67 4.76 21.19
N GLN A 11 1.25 4.87 20.00
CA GLN A 11 2.29 5.85 19.67
C GLN A 11 1.75 7.16 19.08
N ASP A 12 0.43 7.27 18.92
CA ASP A 12 -0.24 8.37 18.21
C ASP A 12 0.25 8.57 16.76
N TRP A 13 0.54 7.47 16.07
CA TRP A 13 0.93 7.49 14.66
C TRP A 13 -0.27 7.36 13.74
N ALA A 14 -0.29 8.20 12.68
CA ALA A 14 -1.27 8.11 11.60
C ALA A 14 -1.19 6.77 10.85
N GLY A 15 0.00 6.18 10.77
CA GLY A 15 0.17 4.82 10.29
C GLY A 15 1.57 4.27 10.50
N CYS A 16 1.75 3.00 10.12
CA CYS A 16 2.98 2.25 10.40
C CYS A 16 4.21 2.79 9.65
N TRP A 17 4.03 3.60 8.61
CA TRP A 17 5.13 4.21 7.86
C TRP A 17 5.88 5.27 8.67
N LEU A 18 5.29 5.81 9.74
CA LEU A 18 5.95 6.73 10.68
C LEU A 18 6.84 6.01 11.72
N CYS A 19 6.83 4.67 11.72
CA CYS A 19 7.60 3.88 12.67
C CYS A 19 9.06 3.74 12.18
N PRO A 20 10.07 4.14 12.97
CA PRO A 20 11.48 3.99 12.59
C PRO A 20 11.93 2.53 12.47
N ASP A 21 11.22 1.61 13.13
CA ASP A 21 11.50 0.17 13.09
C ASP A 21 10.71 -0.57 11.99
N PHE A 22 9.99 0.15 11.12
CA PHE A 22 9.26 -0.44 10.00
C PHE A 22 10.23 -1.01 8.93
N PRO A 23 9.95 -2.17 8.30
CA PRO A 23 8.73 -2.97 8.36
C PRO A 23 8.69 -4.01 9.47
N CYS A 24 7.51 -4.22 10.04
CA CYS A 24 7.22 -5.39 10.86
C CYS A 24 6.70 -6.55 9.98
N ASP A 25 6.98 -7.78 10.39
CA ASP A 25 6.59 -9.03 9.75
C ASP A 25 5.29 -9.64 10.33
N ASP A 26 4.58 -8.91 11.20
CA ASP A 26 3.31 -9.36 11.81
C ASP A 26 2.07 -9.00 10.97
N GLY A 27 1.21 -10.00 10.76
CA GLY A 27 -0.16 -9.83 10.29
C GLY A 27 -0.27 -9.19 8.91
N MET A 28 -0.96 -8.05 8.82
CA MET A 28 -1.15 -7.37 7.52
C MET A 28 0.14 -6.77 6.97
N LEU A 29 1.13 -6.48 7.82
CA LEU A 29 2.43 -5.94 7.41
C LEU A 29 3.34 -7.02 6.79
N ALA A 30 2.99 -8.31 6.93
CA ALA A 30 3.63 -9.39 6.18
C ALA A 30 3.24 -9.39 4.69
N LYS A 31 2.16 -8.71 4.30
CA LYS A 31 1.68 -8.68 2.92
C LYS A 31 2.51 -7.71 2.08
N LEU A 32 3.00 -8.20 0.94
CA LEU A 32 3.83 -7.44 0.00
C LEU A 32 3.25 -6.07 -0.35
N ARG A 33 1.97 -6.02 -0.78
CA ARG A 33 1.26 -4.78 -1.10
C ARG A 33 1.24 -3.78 0.05
N VAL A 34 0.95 -4.25 1.26
CA VAL A 34 0.84 -3.37 2.43
C VAL A 34 2.20 -2.76 2.77
N ARG A 35 3.29 -3.55 2.67
CA ARG A 35 4.64 -3.02 2.89
C ARG A 35 5.03 -1.99 1.85
N ALA A 36 4.83 -2.31 0.57
CA ALA A 36 5.13 -1.39 -0.51
C ALA A 36 4.38 -0.06 -0.32
N PHE A 37 3.09 -0.11 0.01
CA PHE A 37 2.28 1.10 0.23
C PHE A 37 2.77 1.92 1.44
N ALA A 38 3.12 1.27 2.55
CA ALA A 38 3.67 1.97 3.70
C ALA A 38 5.01 2.64 3.38
N ARG A 39 5.91 1.96 2.65
CA ARG A 39 7.18 2.59 2.22
C ARG A 39 6.95 3.77 1.28
N MET A 40 6.01 3.67 0.36
CA MET A 40 5.68 4.76 -0.54
C MET A 40 5.02 5.94 0.18
N LEU A 41 4.24 5.70 1.23
CA LEU A 41 3.67 6.74 2.07
C LEU A 41 4.73 7.51 2.86
N ASP A 42 5.76 6.81 3.36
CA ASP A 42 6.93 7.45 3.98
C ASP A 42 7.69 8.32 2.96
N GLU A 43 7.87 7.82 1.73
CA GLU A 43 8.69 8.49 0.71
C GLU A 43 7.98 9.66 0.01
N PHE A 44 6.68 9.54 -0.30
CA PHE A 44 5.95 10.49 -1.13
C PHE A 44 4.79 11.20 -0.41
N GLY A 45 4.40 10.73 0.76
CA GLY A 45 3.25 11.25 1.49
C GLY A 45 1.88 10.84 0.91
N GLU A 46 0.83 11.13 1.68
CA GLU A 46 -0.54 10.73 1.36
C GLU A 46 -1.11 11.43 0.13
N GLU A 47 -0.80 12.71 -0.07
CA GLU A 47 -1.33 13.51 -1.18
C GLU A 47 -0.93 12.91 -2.53
N GLN A 48 0.37 12.72 -2.75
CA GLN A 48 0.88 12.16 -4.00
C GLN A 48 0.39 10.72 -4.22
N MET A 49 0.34 9.91 -3.15
CA MET A 49 -0.18 8.55 -3.21
C MET A 49 -1.64 8.53 -3.67
N ASN A 50 -2.48 9.41 -3.13
CA ASN A 50 -3.88 9.51 -3.52
C ASN A 50 -4.05 9.93 -4.98
N GLU A 51 -3.22 10.84 -5.50
CA GLU A 51 -3.26 11.23 -6.92
C GLU A 51 -3.00 10.04 -7.86
N TRP A 52 -1.94 9.27 -7.59
CA TRP A 52 -1.60 8.09 -8.38
C TRP A 52 -2.68 7.02 -8.30
N LEU A 53 -3.16 6.71 -7.09
CA LEU A 53 -4.21 5.71 -6.89
C LEU A 53 -5.51 6.10 -7.58
N ALA A 54 -5.92 7.38 -7.48
CA ALA A 54 -7.13 7.87 -8.14
C ALA A 54 -7.01 7.88 -9.67
N ARG A 55 -5.83 8.24 -10.21
CA ARG A 55 -5.57 8.12 -11.65
C ARG A 55 -5.67 6.67 -12.11
N ASN A 56 -5.08 5.76 -11.36
CA ASN A 56 -5.05 4.33 -11.67
C ASN A 56 -6.45 3.70 -11.61
N GLU A 57 -7.26 4.08 -10.62
CA GLU A 57 -8.66 3.65 -10.53
C GLU A 57 -9.46 4.10 -11.76
N ARG A 58 -9.32 5.37 -12.19
CA ARG A 58 -9.94 5.87 -13.43
C ARG A 58 -9.48 5.12 -14.67
N ALA A 59 -8.23 4.62 -14.67
CA ALA A 59 -7.67 3.79 -15.72
C ALA A 59 -8.05 2.29 -15.61
N GLY A 60 -8.92 1.92 -14.67
CA GLY A 60 -9.44 0.56 -14.52
C GLY A 60 -8.58 -0.39 -13.70
N ILE A 61 -7.59 0.11 -12.95
CA ILE A 61 -6.91 -0.70 -11.93
C ILE A 61 -7.89 -0.97 -10.78
N ILE A 62 -8.06 -2.25 -10.45
CA ILE A 62 -8.99 -2.68 -9.40
C ILE A 62 -8.24 -2.85 -8.09
N TYR A 63 -8.58 -2.04 -7.08
CA TYR A 63 -7.96 -2.12 -5.75
C TYR A 63 -8.43 -3.33 -4.94
N HIS A 64 -9.71 -3.67 -5.04
CA HIS A 64 -10.32 -4.84 -4.42
C HIS A 64 -11.31 -5.52 -5.38
N TYR A 65 -11.11 -6.80 -5.64
CA TYR A 65 -12.10 -7.59 -6.38
C TYR A 65 -13.38 -7.78 -5.56
N PRO A 66 -14.55 -7.96 -6.20
CA PRO A 66 -15.81 -8.18 -5.48
C PRO A 66 -15.69 -9.29 -4.42
N GLY A 67 -16.00 -8.94 -3.17
CA GLY A 67 -15.94 -9.85 -2.02
C GLY A 67 -14.53 -10.21 -1.53
N LYS A 68 -13.47 -9.55 -2.01
CA LYS A 68 -12.08 -9.84 -1.65
C LYS A 68 -11.34 -8.59 -1.16
N LEU A 69 -10.35 -8.78 -0.28
CA LEU A 69 -9.43 -7.74 0.17
C LEU A 69 -8.12 -7.72 -0.65
N VAL A 70 -8.17 -8.21 -1.89
CA VAL A 70 -7.06 -8.24 -2.84
C VAL A 70 -7.52 -7.72 -4.20
N GLY A 71 -6.59 -7.15 -4.96
CA GLY A 71 -6.83 -6.56 -6.27
C GLY A 71 -5.62 -6.71 -7.20
N ASP A 72 -5.51 -5.83 -8.20
CA ASP A 72 -4.46 -5.92 -9.21
C ASP A 72 -3.05 -5.71 -8.64
N TYR A 73 -2.89 -4.86 -7.62
CA TYR A 73 -1.61 -4.67 -6.95
C TYR A 73 -1.12 -5.94 -6.23
N ASP A 74 -2.01 -6.86 -5.88
CA ASP A 74 -1.64 -8.13 -5.22
C ASP A 74 -1.14 -9.19 -6.23
N LYS A 75 -1.17 -8.90 -7.54
CA LYS A 75 -0.60 -9.79 -8.58
C LYS A 75 0.90 -9.57 -8.82
N ALA A 76 1.45 -8.47 -8.31
CA ALA A 76 2.86 -8.14 -8.47
C ALA A 76 3.76 -9.15 -7.76
N ALA A 77 4.92 -9.45 -8.36
CA ALA A 77 5.88 -10.40 -7.82
C ALA A 77 6.73 -9.80 -6.68
N ASP A 78 6.96 -8.49 -6.70
CA ASP A 78 7.82 -7.78 -5.75
C ASP A 78 7.34 -6.33 -5.47
N GLU A 79 7.97 -5.66 -4.50
CA GLU A 79 7.62 -4.28 -4.10
C GLU A 79 7.89 -3.27 -5.22
N GLU A 80 8.88 -3.53 -6.09
CA GLU A 80 9.25 -2.66 -7.21
C GLU A 80 8.20 -2.68 -8.32
N GLU A 81 7.61 -3.84 -8.61
CA GLU A 81 6.49 -3.95 -9.53
C GLU A 81 5.24 -3.23 -9.00
N ILE A 82 4.98 -3.32 -7.69
CA ILE A 82 3.90 -2.55 -7.05
C ILE A 82 4.17 -1.05 -7.19
N ARG A 83 5.37 -0.60 -6.85
CA ARG A 83 5.80 0.79 -6.98
C ARG A 83 5.60 1.32 -8.39
N ARG A 84 6.09 0.58 -9.40
CA ARG A 84 5.88 0.93 -10.81
C ARG A 84 4.40 1.01 -11.16
N LEU A 85 3.59 0.03 -10.76
CA LEU A 85 2.16 0.00 -11.07
C LEU A 85 1.42 1.17 -10.41
N VAL A 86 1.75 1.54 -9.16
CA VAL A 86 1.19 2.72 -8.49
C VAL A 86 1.58 3.98 -9.26
N MET A 87 2.87 4.23 -9.46
CA MET A 87 3.36 5.48 -10.05
C MET A 87 2.97 5.64 -11.52
N GLN A 88 2.94 4.57 -12.29
CA GLN A 88 2.82 4.63 -13.76
C GLN A 88 1.46 4.13 -14.29
N GLY A 89 0.73 3.32 -13.51
CA GLY A 89 -0.48 2.65 -13.97
C GLY A 89 -0.13 1.42 -14.80
N ARG A 90 -1.12 0.83 -15.47
CA ARG A 90 -0.87 -0.27 -16.42
C ARG A 90 -0.12 0.30 -17.63
N LYS A 91 0.82 -0.47 -18.18
CA LYS A 91 1.30 -0.19 -19.53
C LYS A 91 0.12 -0.31 -20.48
N GLU A 92 -0.08 0.69 -21.32
CA GLU A 92 -1.00 0.58 -22.45
C GLU A 92 -0.54 -0.61 -23.31
N ALA A 93 -1.50 -1.43 -23.72
CA ALA A 93 -1.25 -2.61 -24.56
C ALA A 93 -1.12 -2.21 -26.03
#